data_AF-A0A929UC88-F1
#
_entry.id   AF-A0A929UC88-F1
#
_cell.length_a   1.000
_cell.length_b   1.000
_cell.length_c   1.000
_cell.angle_alpha   90.00
_cell.angle_beta   90.00
_cell.angle_gamma   90.00
#
_symmetry.space_group_name_H-M   'P 1'
#
loop_
_entity.id
_entity.type
_entity.pdbx_description
1 polymer ?
#
loop_
_entity_poly.entity_id
_entity_poly.type
_entity_poly.pdbx_seq_one_letter_code
_entity_poly.pdbx_strand_id
1 'polypeptide(L)'
;MEDMKDGKFRLNMMARLLLMTVNPLLIMMIVITFVSAGIIRQKIIEEALQSVSAGFSGVLAYSADGDYHQDKKGDVYKGDWKLTGDFNLVDNLKEATGYELTFFYGDTRLLTTVEDASSGKRLVGTKASAAVVDQVLKKGQTYMSTKGEVNGEKYFVCYMPVRNADQSIIGMTFAGVPAAKMNQSIQKSVFQLILAGLVVLLLGVIASVLESRRMSKAIQKVSDYIVVLSSGDLDSRMDRKVMERSDEIGDMARHIRELRLKLREAVKG
;
A
#
# COMPACT_ATOMS: atom_id res chain seq x y z
N MET A 1 49.03 -17.46 -24.61
CA MET A 1 48.01 -17.16 -23.59
C MET A 1 47.61 -15.71 -23.76
N GLU A 2 46.84 -15.40 -24.80
CA GLU A 2 46.13 -14.12 -24.99
C GLU A 2 45.40 -14.22 -26.32
N ASP A 3 44.12 -14.55 -26.26
CA ASP A 3 43.09 -14.07 -27.19
C ASP A 3 41.73 -14.57 -26.68
N MET A 4 41.36 -14.02 -25.52
CA MET A 4 40.03 -14.14 -24.98
C MET A 4 39.62 -12.72 -24.56
N LYS A 5 39.37 -11.86 -25.54
CA LYS A 5 38.88 -10.48 -25.32
C LYS A 5 37.55 -10.27 -26.05
N ASP A 6 36.53 -10.05 -25.21
CA ASP A 6 35.33 -9.28 -25.48
C ASP A 6 34.40 -9.76 -26.61
N GLY A 7 33.68 -10.84 -26.32
CA GLY A 7 32.34 -11.04 -26.88
C GLY A 7 31.37 -9.97 -26.35
N LYS A 8 31.50 -8.72 -26.81
CA LYS A 8 30.52 -7.66 -26.55
C LYS A 8 29.18 -8.11 -27.14
N PHE A 9 28.25 -8.52 -26.28
CA PHE A 9 26.87 -8.82 -26.64
C PHE A 9 26.28 -7.60 -27.37
N ARG A 10 26.25 -7.63 -28.71
CA ARG A 10 25.67 -6.56 -29.52
C ARG A 10 24.16 -6.66 -29.42
N LEU A 11 23.61 -6.08 -28.36
CA LEU A 11 22.17 -5.89 -28.21
C LEU A 11 21.63 -5.14 -29.43
N ASN A 12 20.68 -5.77 -30.14
CA ASN A 12 19.94 -5.13 -31.22
C ASN A 12 19.29 -3.83 -30.69
N MET A 13 19.14 -2.80 -31.54
CA MET A 13 18.60 -1.49 -31.16
C MET A 13 17.27 -1.60 -30.40
N MET A 14 16.42 -2.54 -30.82
CA MET A 14 15.15 -2.86 -30.16
C MET A 14 15.33 -3.27 -28.68
N ALA A 15 16.34 -4.09 -28.38
CA ALA A 15 16.60 -4.58 -27.03
C ALA A 15 17.17 -3.48 -26.12
N ARG A 16 17.96 -2.55 -26.66
CA ARG A 16 18.45 -1.38 -25.89
C ARG A 16 17.32 -0.43 -25.50
N LEU A 17 16.41 -0.14 -26.43
CA LEU A 17 15.22 0.69 -26.17
C LEU A 17 14.29 0.06 -25.14
N LEU A 18 14.13 -1.27 -25.18
CA LEU A 18 13.36 -2.01 -24.19
C LEU A 18 14.01 -1.98 -22.81
N LEU A 19 15.33 -2.17 -22.72
CA LEU A 19 16.04 -2.10 -21.45
C LEU A 19 15.94 -0.71 -20.80
N MET A 20 15.98 0.37 -21.59
CA MET A 20 15.84 1.74 -21.09
C MET A 20 14.45 2.04 -20.50
N THR A 21 13.39 1.35 -20.96
CA THR A 21 12.00 1.62 -20.55
C THR A 21 11.50 0.64 -19.51
N VAL A 22 11.80 -0.65 -19.66
CA VAL A 22 11.33 -1.71 -18.75
C VAL A 22 12.06 -1.66 -17.41
N ASN A 23 13.36 -1.36 -17.41
CA ASN A 23 14.14 -1.34 -16.17
C ASN A 23 13.67 -0.28 -15.15
N PRO A 24 13.45 1.01 -15.51
CA PRO A 24 12.91 1.98 -14.57
C PRO A 24 11.48 1.65 -14.12
N LEU A 25 10.65 1.06 -14.98
CA LEU A 25 9.31 0.59 -14.59
C LEU A 25 9.38 -0.51 -13.52
N LEU A 26 10.30 -1.47 -13.69
CA LEU A 26 10.52 -2.54 -12.72
C LEU A 26 11.07 -1.99 -11.40
N ILE A 27 12.03 -1.06 -11.45
CA ILE A 27 12.55 -0.40 -10.24
C ILE A 27 11.44 0.35 -9.51
N MET A 28 10.61 1.13 -10.23
CA MET A 28 9.47 1.82 -9.62
C MET A 28 8.48 0.86 -8.99
N MET A 29 8.15 -0.26 -9.65
CA MET A 29 7.25 -1.28 -9.09
C MET A 29 7.79 -1.82 -7.76
N ILE A 30 9.09 -2.14 -7.69
CA ILE A 30 9.72 -2.65 -6.47
C ILE A 30 9.69 -1.58 -5.36
N VAL A 31 10.08 -0.34 -5.67
CA VAL A 31 10.11 0.77 -4.71
C VAL A 31 8.70 1.05 -4.18
N ILE A 32 7.70 1.15 -5.05
CA ILE A 32 6.31 1.38 -4.66
C ILE A 32 5.82 0.25 -3.77
N THR A 33 6.07 -1.01 -4.15
CA THR A 33 5.64 -2.17 -3.35
C THR A 33 6.27 -2.14 -1.96
N PHE A 34 7.58 -1.85 -1.86
CA PHE A 34 8.29 -1.79 -0.59
C PHE A 34 7.79 -0.65 0.30
N VAL A 35 7.66 0.55 -0.25
CA VAL A 35 7.15 1.73 0.46
C VAL A 35 5.71 1.51 0.92
N SER A 36 4.83 1.03 0.02
CA SER A 36 3.44 0.74 0.35
C SER A 36 3.30 -0.33 1.41
N ALA A 37 4.10 -1.41 1.37
CA ALA A 37 4.08 -2.45 2.40
C ALA A 37 4.45 -1.89 3.79
N GLY A 38 5.43 -0.97 3.86
CA GLY A 38 5.80 -0.29 5.10
C GLY A 38 4.68 0.62 5.63
N ILE A 39 4.11 1.46 4.75
CA ILE A 39 3.03 2.38 5.10
C ILE A 39 1.79 1.61 5.59
N ILE A 40 1.38 0.57 4.84
CA ILE A 40 0.23 -0.29 5.18
C ILE A 40 0.40 -0.87 6.58
N ARG A 41 1.59 -1.36 6.91
CA ARG A 41 1.82 -2.02 8.20
C ARG A 41 1.72 -1.08 9.39
N GLN A 42 2.19 0.17 9.27
CA GLN A 42 2.12 1.14 10.36
C GLN A 42 0.76 1.84 10.42
N LYS A 43 0.31 2.44 9.30
CA LYS A 43 -0.90 3.26 9.27
C LYS A 43 -2.18 2.47 9.53
N ILE A 44 -2.34 1.28 8.93
CA ILE A 44 -3.58 0.50 9.12
C ILE A 44 -3.76 0.15 10.58
N ILE A 45 -2.67 -0.19 11.27
CA ILE A 45 -2.75 -0.67 12.64
C ILE A 45 -3.03 0.49 13.59
N GLU A 46 -2.29 1.59 13.46
CA GLU A 46 -2.42 2.70 14.39
C GLU A 46 -3.72 3.48 14.17
N GLU A 47 -3.99 3.92 12.94
CA GLU A 47 -5.16 4.74 12.64
C GLU A 47 -6.47 3.96 12.81
N ALA A 48 -6.53 2.69 12.39
CA ALA A 48 -7.77 1.93 12.52
C ALA A 48 -8.10 1.60 13.98
N LEU A 49 -7.13 1.13 14.77
CA LEU A 49 -7.38 0.82 16.18
C LEU A 49 -7.72 2.08 16.99
N GLN A 50 -7.04 3.19 16.72
CA GLN A 50 -7.35 4.47 17.36
C GLN A 50 -8.73 4.97 16.95
N SER A 51 -9.11 4.88 15.67
CA SER A 51 -10.44 5.28 15.19
C SER A 51 -11.54 4.43 15.82
N VAL A 52 -11.37 3.11 15.90
CA VAL A 52 -12.33 2.20 16.55
C VAL A 52 -12.42 2.49 18.04
N SER A 53 -11.29 2.67 18.74
CA SER A 53 -11.27 3.00 20.16
C SER A 53 -11.91 4.36 20.45
N ALA A 54 -11.66 5.37 19.60
CA ALA A 54 -12.27 6.69 19.72
C ALA A 54 -13.78 6.66 19.43
N GLY A 55 -14.21 5.92 18.41
CA GLY A 55 -15.62 5.69 18.11
C GLY A 55 -16.33 4.99 19.26
N PHE A 56 -15.71 3.95 19.84
CA PHE A 56 -16.25 3.26 21.01
C PHE A 56 -16.34 4.18 22.24
N SER A 57 -15.29 4.97 22.52
CA SER A 57 -15.33 5.99 23.57
C SER A 57 -16.43 7.04 23.31
N GLY A 58 -16.67 7.41 22.06
CA GLY A 58 -17.75 8.31 21.66
C GLY A 58 -19.14 7.71 21.93
N VAL A 59 -19.36 6.45 21.53
CA VAL A 59 -20.61 5.72 21.84
C VAL A 59 -20.83 5.72 23.35
N LEU A 60 -19.82 5.35 24.12
CA LEU A 60 -19.87 5.36 25.59
C LEU A 60 -20.13 6.75 26.20
N ALA A 61 -19.65 7.82 25.56
CA ALA A 61 -19.84 9.19 26.03
C ALA A 61 -21.24 9.74 25.73
N TYR A 62 -21.82 9.39 24.59
CA TYR A 62 -23.06 10.00 24.06
C TYR A 62 -24.31 9.10 24.13
N SER A 63 -24.18 7.82 24.47
CA SER A 63 -25.34 6.90 24.51
C SER A 63 -26.25 7.10 25.74
N ALA A 64 -25.76 7.74 26.79
CA ALA A 64 -26.55 8.05 27.98
C ALA A 64 -26.04 9.31 28.69
N ASP A 65 -26.97 10.10 29.21
CA ASP A 65 -26.69 11.30 30.02
C ASP A 65 -26.29 10.92 31.45
N GLY A 66 -25.44 11.74 32.08
CA GLY A 66 -24.97 11.53 33.46
C GLY A 66 -23.63 10.80 33.56
N ASP A 67 -22.93 10.92 34.69
CA ASP A 67 -21.58 10.38 34.87
C ASP A 67 -21.56 8.87 35.19
N TYR A 68 -20.38 8.27 35.04
CA TYR A 68 -20.15 6.88 35.42
C TYR A 68 -20.18 6.71 36.94
N HIS A 69 -20.89 5.70 37.42
CA HIS A 69 -20.90 5.35 38.84
C HIS A 69 -21.04 3.84 39.03
N GLN A 70 -20.66 3.37 40.21
CA GLN A 70 -20.77 1.97 40.60
C GLN A 70 -21.69 1.85 41.81
N ASP A 71 -22.64 0.92 41.77
CA ASP A 71 -23.55 0.66 42.89
C ASP A 71 -22.89 -0.21 43.97
N LYS A 72 -23.62 -0.46 45.06
CA LYS A 72 -23.14 -1.29 46.20
C LYS A 72 -22.91 -2.76 45.84
N LYS A 73 -23.47 -3.25 44.73
CA LYS A 73 -23.30 -4.62 44.23
C LYS A 73 -22.11 -4.73 43.28
N GLY A 74 -21.48 -3.60 42.92
CA GLY A 74 -20.39 -3.55 41.97
C GLY A 74 -20.83 -3.37 40.52
N ASP A 75 -22.13 -3.21 40.27
CA ASP A 75 -22.63 -2.92 38.93
C ASP A 75 -22.28 -1.46 38.56
N VAL A 76 -21.62 -1.29 37.41
CA VAL A 76 -21.28 0.00 36.81
C VAL A 76 -22.38 0.47 35.86
N TYR A 77 -22.68 1.76 35.96
CA TYR A 77 -23.69 2.48 35.18
C TYR A 77 -23.07 3.74 34.56
N LYS A 78 -23.64 4.20 33.45
CA LYS A 78 -23.42 5.51 32.84
C LYS A 78 -24.75 6.27 32.89
N GLY A 79 -24.89 7.19 33.85
CA GLY A 79 -26.21 7.69 34.22
C GLY A 79 -27.16 6.54 34.56
N ASP A 80 -28.34 6.52 33.96
CA ASP A 80 -29.34 5.46 34.20
C ASP A 80 -29.06 4.16 33.40
N TRP A 81 -28.10 4.16 32.49
CA TRP A 81 -27.78 2.99 31.66
C TRP A 81 -26.83 2.04 32.38
N LYS A 82 -27.32 0.83 32.69
CA LYS A 82 -26.49 -0.24 33.26
C LYS A 82 -25.56 -0.83 32.19
N LEU A 83 -24.27 -0.54 32.31
CA LEU A 83 -23.23 -1.10 31.45
C LEU A 83 -22.86 -2.53 31.83
N THR A 84 -22.96 -2.88 33.11
CA THR A 84 -22.53 -4.20 33.58
C THR A 84 -23.42 -5.30 33.00
N GLY A 85 -22.81 -6.19 32.20
CA GLY A 85 -23.50 -7.28 31.53
C GLY A 85 -24.17 -6.91 30.20
N ASP A 86 -24.08 -5.65 29.75
CA ASP A 86 -24.56 -5.23 28.42
C ASP A 86 -23.54 -5.60 27.33
N PHE A 87 -23.45 -6.89 27.03
CA PHE A 87 -22.53 -7.40 26.01
C PHE A 87 -22.96 -7.05 24.58
N ASN A 88 -24.24 -6.74 24.36
CA ASN A 88 -24.75 -6.37 23.03
C ASN A 88 -24.02 -5.15 22.47
N LEU A 89 -23.66 -4.19 23.32
CA LEU A 89 -22.87 -3.03 22.93
C LEU A 89 -21.56 -3.42 22.25
N VAL A 90 -20.74 -4.24 22.92
CA VAL A 90 -19.41 -4.61 22.42
C VAL A 90 -19.48 -5.64 21.30
N ASP A 91 -20.53 -6.47 21.27
CA ASP A 91 -20.76 -7.47 20.23
C ASP A 91 -21.17 -6.82 18.91
N ASN A 92 -22.14 -5.89 18.94
CA ASN A 92 -22.56 -5.15 17.75
C ASN A 92 -21.40 -4.34 17.16
N LEU A 93 -20.57 -3.74 18.01
CA LEU A 93 -19.38 -3.02 17.57
C LEU A 93 -18.30 -3.97 17.01
N LYS A 94 -18.15 -5.17 17.58
CA LYS A 94 -17.25 -6.20 17.02
C LYS A 94 -17.73 -6.68 15.66
N GLU A 95 -19.03 -6.88 15.48
CA GLU A 95 -19.63 -7.27 14.20
C GLU A 95 -19.44 -6.16 13.15
N ALA A 96 -19.68 -4.90 13.52
CA ALA A 96 -19.54 -3.75 12.62
C ALA A 96 -18.09 -3.45 12.23
N THR A 97 -17.13 -3.62 13.15
CA THR A 97 -15.74 -3.19 12.94
C THR A 97 -14.79 -4.35 12.63
N GLY A 98 -15.10 -5.57 13.07
CA GLY A 98 -14.23 -6.74 13.00
C GLY A 98 -13.10 -6.78 14.04
N TYR A 99 -13.09 -5.85 14.99
CA TYR A 99 -12.11 -5.74 16.07
C TYR A 99 -12.66 -6.24 17.41
N GLU A 100 -11.76 -6.75 18.24
CA GLU A 100 -12.06 -7.03 19.64
C GLU A 100 -12.13 -5.72 20.42
N LEU A 101 -13.09 -5.63 21.33
CA LEU A 101 -13.44 -4.43 22.05
C LEU A 101 -13.56 -4.75 23.52
N THR A 102 -13.15 -3.82 24.37
CA THR A 102 -13.28 -3.98 25.82
C THR A 102 -13.45 -2.63 26.49
N PHE A 103 -14.40 -2.53 27.39
CA PHE A 103 -14.48 -1.42 28.33
C PHE A 103 -13.96 -1.91 29.69
N PHE A 104 -12.96 -1.20 30.19
CA PHE A 104 -12.43 -1.38 31.54
C PHE A 104 -13.03 -0.31 32.45
N TYR A 105 -13.56 -0.72 33.60
CA TYR A 105 -13.83 0.19 34.71
C TYR A 105 -12.63 0.17 35.65
N GLY A 106 -11.97 1.30 35.81
CA GLY A 106 -10.60 1.36 36.32
C GLY A 106 -9.67 0.47 35.49
N ASP A 107 -9.01 -0.49 36.14
CA ASP A 107 -8.06 -1.43 35.52
C ASP A 107 -8.68 -2.78 35.13
N THR A 108 -9.97 -2.98 35.37
CA THR A 108 -10.62 -4.31 35.30
C THR A 108 -11.63 -4.37 34.14
N ARG A 109 -11.58 -5.45 33.35
CA ARG A 109 -12.49 -5.67 32.22
C ARG A 109 -13.92 -5.82 32.70
N LEU A 110 -14.78 -4.86 32.35
CA LEU A 110 -16.21 -4.92 32.63
C LEU A 110 -16.98 -5.56 31.47
N LEU A 111 -16.74 -5.07 30.26
CA LEU A 111 -17.33 -5.58 29.01
C LEU A 111 -16.19 -5.96 28.08
N THR A 112 -16.23 -7.14 27.48
CA THR A 112 -15.19 -7.58 26.54
C THR A 112 -15.77 -8.54 25.51
N THR A 113 -15.33 -8.42 24.27
CA THR A 113 -15.55 -9.45 23.24
C THR A 113 -14.40 -10.44 23.12
N VAL A 114 -13.29 -10.20 23.85
CA VAL A 114 -12.16 -11.12 23.87
C VAL A 114 -12.53 -12.32 24.74
N GLU A 115 -12.39 -13.50 24.15
CA GLU A 115 -12.61 -14.78 24.80
C GLU A 115 -11.27 -15.49 25.04
N ASP A 116 -11.23 -16.27 26.10
CA ASP A 116 -10.14 -17.20 26.36
C ASP A 116 -10.20 -18.33 25.31
N ALA A 117 -9.11 -18.53 24.58
CA ALA A 117 -9.05 -19.50 23.49
C ALA A 117 -9.28 -20.96 23.94
N SER A 118 -9.04 -21.28 25.22
CA SER A 118 -9.18 -22.65 25.74
C SER A 118 -10.58 -22.96 26.27
N SER A 119 -11.22 -21.98 26.91
CA SER A 119 -12.51 -22.13 27.58
C SER A 119 -13.68 -21.51 26.82
N GLY A 120 -13.41 -20.67 25.82
CA GLY A 120 -14.42 -19.90 25.07
C GLY A 120 -15.15 -18.85 25.90
N LYS A 121 -14.71 -18.59 27.14
CA LYS A 121 -15.33 -17.62 28.03
C LYS A 121 -14.72 -16.24 27.85
N ARG A 122 -15.56 -15.20 27.90
CA ARG A 122 -15.09 -13.81 27.90
C ARG A 122 -14.14 -13.55 29.06
N LEU A 123 -13.09 -12.76 28.81
CA LEU A 123 -12.07 -12.39 29.79
C LEU A 123 -12.54 -11.33 30.80
N VAL A 124 -13.83 -11.30 31.13
CA VAL A 124 -14.42 -10.37 32.12
C VAL A 124 -13.73 -10.55 33.47
N GLY A 125 -13.45 -9.44 34.17
CA GLY A 125 -12.79 -9.44 35.48
C GLY A 125 -11.27 -9.52 35.45
N THR A 126 -10.65 -9.78 34.29
CA THR A 126 -9.19 -9.70 34.16
C THR A 126 -8.71 -8.24 34.21
N LYS A 127 -7.47 -8.03 34.67
CA LYS A 127 -6.86 -6.71 34.80
C LYS A 127 -5.95 -6.37 33.64
N ALA A 128 -5.86 -5.09 33.30
CA ALA A 128 -4.85 -4.58 32.38
C ALA A 128 -3.44 -4.64 32.99
N SER A 129 -2.43 -4.67 32.13
CA SER A 129 -1.04 -4.64 32.60
C SER A 129 -0.69 -3.32 33.29
N ALA A 130 0.29 -3.35 34.21
CA ALA A 130 0.73 -2.17 34.93
C ALA A 130 1.18 -1.02 34.02
N ALA A 131 1.80 -1.34 32.87
CA ALA A 131 2.22 -0.35 31.88
C ALA A 131 1.04 0.38 31.23
N VAL A 132 -0.05 -0.36 30.93
CA VAL A 132 -1.29 0.23 30.40
C VAL A 132 -1.96 1.09 31.46
N VAL A 133 -2.06 0.59 32.70
CA VAL A 133 -2.65 1.34 33.82
C VAL A 133 -1.91 2.65 34.07
N ASP A 134 -0.58 2.63 34.09
CA ASP A 134 0.24 3.83 34.29
C ASP A 134 0.03 4.86 33.17
N GLN A 135 0.06 4.40 31.91
CA GLN A 135 -0.04 5.30 30.77
C GLN A 135 -1.46 5.86 30.57
N VAL A 136 -2.47 5.01 30.69
CA VAL A 136 -3.85 5.37 30.32
C VAL A 136 -4.59 5.94 31.52
N LEU A 137 -4.58 5.26 32.66
CA LEU A 137 -5.38 5.65 33.81
C LEU A 137 -4.71 6.74 34.65
N LYS A 138 -3.38 6.70 34.82
CA LYS A 138 -2.67 7.70 35.64
C LYS A 138 -2.27 8.94 34.84
N LYS A 139 -1.68 8.75 33.65
CA LYS A 139 -1.22 9.87 32.80
C LYS A 139 -2.31 10.38 31.85
N GLY A 140 -3.40 9.64 31.65
CA GLY A 140 -4.48 10.05 30.76
C GLY A 140 -4.09 10.06 29.28
N GLN A 141 -3.11 9.25 28.88
CA GLN A 141 -2.57 9.20 27.52
C GLN A 141 -2.98 7.90 26.83
N THR A 142 -3.23 7.97 25.52
CA THR A 142 -3.46 6.77 24.71
C THR A 142 -2.23 5.85 24.76
N TYR A 143 -2.46 4.56 24.92
CA TYR A 143 -1.41 3.53 24.86
C TYR A 143 -1.66 2.62 23.68
N MET A 144 -0.64 2.45 22.83
CA MET A 144 -0.68 1.55 21.68
C MET A 144 0.48 0.58 21.72
N SER A 145 0.25 -0.67 21.32
CA SER A 145 1.31 -1.66 21.22
C SER A 145 1.08 -2.62 20.06
N THR A 146 2.16 -2.88 19.32
CA THR A 146 2.21 -3.87 18.24
C THR A 146 2.65 -5.26 18.72
N LYS A 147 2.97 -5.37 20.01
CA LYS A 147 3.42 -6.60 20.68
C LYS A 147 2.63 -6.82 21.95
N GLY A 148 1.41 -6.29 22.02
CA GLY A 148 0.53 -6.50 23.16
C GLY A 148 0.26 -7.98 23.31
N GLU A 149 0.21 -8.46 24.55
CA GLU A 149 -0.22 -9.82 24.83
C GLU A 149 -1.55 -9.76 25.58
N VAL A 150 -2.52 -10.51 25.09
CA VAL A 150 -3.82 -10.66 25.73
C VAL A 150 -4.00 -12.16 25.94
N ASN A 151 -3.88 -12.58 27.19
CA ASN A 151 -4.06 -13.98 27.58
C ASN A 151 -3.18 -14.98 26.80
N GLY A 152 -1.89 -14.68 26.66
CA GLY A 152 -0.93 -15.53 25.93
C GLY A 152 -0.90 -15.34 24.41
N GLU A 153 -1.85 -14.60 23.84
CA GLU A 153 -1.89 -14.33 22.40
C GLU A 153 -1.38 -12.94 22.04
N LYS A 154 -0.67 -12.83 20.92
CA LYS A 154 -0.15 -11.56 20.41
C LYS A 154 -1.25 -10.76 19.72
N TYR A 155 -1.43 -9.52 20.17
CA TYR A 155 -2.40 -8.58 19.65
C TYR A 155 -1.72 -7.25 19.27
N PHE A 156 -2.27 -6.63 18.24
CA PHE A 156 -2.16 -5.19 18.08
C PHE A 156 -3.28 -4.55 18.91
N VAL A 157 -2.93 -3.57 19.75
CA VAL A 157 -3.84 -3.03 20.76
C VAL A 157 -3.77 -1.51 20.83
N CYS A 158 -4.91 -0.89 21.08
CA CYS A 158 -5.05 0.52 21.42
C CYS A 158 -5.91 0.64 22.67
N TYR A 159 -5.45 1.43 23.65
CA TYR A 159 -6.17 1.76 24.86
C TYR A 159 -6.33 3.28 24.96
N MET A 160 -7.55 3.75 25.19
CA MET A 160 -7.85 5.18 25.34
C MET A 160 -8.55 5.44 26.67
N PRO A 161 -8.21 6.52 27.39
CA PRO A 161 -8.87 6.85 28.65
C PRO A 161 -10.33 7.22 28.40
N VAL A 162 -11.22 6.77 29.28
CA VAL A 162 -12.61 7.20 29.33
C VAL A 162 -12.77 8.16 30.50
N ARG A 163 -13.44 9.30 30.25
CA ARG A 163 -13.56 10.39 31.22
C ARG A 163 -15.01 10.71 31.52
N ASN A 164 -15.26 11.14 32.75
CA ASN A 164 -16.49 11.82 33.15
C ASN A 164 -16.52 13.27 32.63
N ALA A 165 -17.66 13.95 32.82
CA ALA A 165 -17.81 15.36 32.45
C ALA A 165 -16.76 16.26 33.16
N ASP A 166 -16.38 15.92 34.39
CA ASP A 166 -15.37 16.61 35.20
C ASP A 166 -13.91 16.30 34.79
N GLN A 167 -13.69 15.57 33.68
CA GLN A 167 -12.39 15.10 33.19
C GLN A 167 -11.71 14.00 34.02
N SER A 168 -12.32 13.52 35.10
CA SER A 168 -11.80 12.38 35.86
C SER A 168 -11.79 11.10 35.01
N ILE A 169 -10.70 10.34 35.09
CA ILE A 169 -10.54 9.10 34.31
C ILE A 169 -11.19 7.95 35.09
N ILE A 170 -12.26 7.39 34.53
CA ILE A 170 -13.04 6.33 35.17
C ILE A 170 -12.61 4.94 34.74
N GLY A 171 -11.81 4.85 33.69
CA GLY A 171 -11.50 3.61 33.02
C GLY A 171 -10.91 3.85 31.64
N MET A 172 -11.02 2.85 30.78
CA MET A 172 -10.43 2.90 29.44
C MET A 172 -11.15 1.98 28.46
N THR A 173 -11.20 2.41 27.20
CA THR A 173 -11.55 1.52 26.09
C THR A 173 -10.33 0.79 25.60
N PHE A 174 -10.56 -0.38 25.03
CA PHE A 174 -9.59 -1.19 24.34
C PHE A 174 -10.17 -1.59 22.99
N ALA A 175 -9.37 -1.42 21.94
CA ALA A 175 -9.56 -2.02 20.64
C ALA A 175 -8.37 -2.92 20.35
N GLY A 176 -8.62 -4.13 19.85
CA GLY A 176 -7.57 -5.09 19.58
C GLY A 176 -7.86 -5.98 18.38
N VAL A 177 -6.80 -6.48 17.76
CA VAL A 177 -6.88 -7.49 16.70
C VAL A 177 -5.74 -8.49 16.87
N PRO A 178 -6.01 -9.82 16.74
CA PRO A 178 -4.96 -10.81 16.76
C PRO A 178 -3.89 -10.51 15.71
N ALA A 179 -2.61 -10.59 16.09
CA ALA A 179 -1.52 -10.24 15.21
C ALA A 179 -1.47 -11.13 13.95
N ALA A 180 -1.90 -12.40 14.08
CA ALA A 180 -2.04 -13.32 12.95
C ALA A 180 -3.10 -12.84 11.94
N LYS A 181 -4.29 -12.46 12.41
CA LYS A 181 -5.38 -11.95 11.57
C LYS A 181 -4.97 -10.68 10.84
N MET A 182 -4.33 -9.74 11.54
CA MET A 182 -3.84 -8.50 10.93
C MET A 182 -2.72 -8.76 9.92
N ASN A 183 -1.75 -9.63 10.23
CA ASN A 183 -0.70 -9.99 9.28
C ASN A 183 -1.25 -10.65 8.01
N GLN A 184 -2.30 -11.48 8.12
CA GLN A 184 -2.97 -12.06 6.96
C GLN A 184 -3.62 -10.98 6.08
N SER A 185 -4.30 -10.00 6.69
CA SER A 185 -4.85 -8.85 5.97
C SER A 185 -3.76 -8.04 5.26
N ILE A 186 -2.64 -7.78 5.93
CA ILE A 186 -1.48 -7.07 5.34
C ILE A 186 -0.92 -7.86 4.15
N GLN A 187 -0.71 -9.18 4.30
CA GLN A 187 -0.23 -10.03 3.20
C GLN A 187 -1.18 -10.02 2.00
N LYS A 188 -2.50 -10.07 2.24
CA LYS A 188 -3.50 -9.99 1.18
C LYS A 188 -3.42 -8.65 0.44
N SER A 189 -3.32 -7.53 1.17
CA SER A 189 -3.18 -6.20 0.57
C SER A 189 -1.89 -6.06 -0.25
N VAL A 190 -0.76 -6.56 0.28
CA VAL A 190 0.52 -6.57 -0.44
C VAL A 190 0.44 -7.43 -1.70
N PHE A 191 -0.19 -8.61 -1.63
CA PHE A 191 -0.38 -9.47 -2.79
C PHE A 191 -1.22 -8.80 -3.88
N GLN A 192 -2.30 -8.11 -3.51
CA GLN A 192 -3.12 -7.34 -4.45
C GLN A 192 -2.33 -6.20 -5.11
N LEU A 193 -1.46 -5.51 -4.37
CA LEU A 193 -0.57 -4.48 -4.93
C LEU A 193 0.43 -5.07 -5.92
N ILE A 194 1.05 -6.21 -5.59
CA ILE A 194 1.96 -6.90 -6.52
C ILE A 194 1.22 -7.28 -7.79
N LEU A 195 0.01 -7.84 -7.68
CA LEU A 195 -0.78 -8.24 -8.84
C LEU A 195 -1.13 -7.03 -9.73
N ALA A 196 -1.57 -5.92 -9.13
CA ALA A 196 -1.83 -4.67 -9.86
C ALA A 196 -0.56 -4.14 -10.54
N GLY A 197 0.58 -4.16 -9.83
CA GLY A 197 1.88 -3.77 -10.36
C GLY A 197 2.32 -4.64 -11.55
N LEU A 198 2.10 -5.96 -11.49
CA LEU A 198 2.39 -6.87 -12.59
C LEU A 198 1.55 -6.59 -13.83
N VAL A 199 0.27 -6.24 -13.66
CA VAL A 199 -0.60 -5.84 -14.77
C VAL A 199 -0.07 -4.56 -15.44
N VAL A 200 0.27 -3.54 -14.65
CA VAL A 200 0.85 -2.29 -15.16
C VAL A 200 2.19 -2.55 -15.86
N LEU A 201 3.05 -3.40 -15.29
CA LEU A 201 4.33 -3.79 -15.88
C LEU A 201 4.10 -4.50 -17.22
N LEU A 202 3.16 -5.44 -17.30
CA LEU A 202 2.83 -6.16 -18.52
C LEU A 202 2.35 -5.20 -19.62
N LEU A 203 1.43 -4.29 -19.30
CA LEU A 203 0.95 -3.27 -20.23
C LEU A 203 2.09 -2.34 -20.69
N GLY A 204 2.97 -1.93 -19.77
CA GLY A 204 4.14 -1.12 -20.06
C GLY A 204 5.13 -1.82 -20.98
N VAL A 205 5.39 -3.11 -20.78
CA VAL A 205 6.23 -3.94 -21.65
C VAL A 205 5.61 -4.04 -23.04
N ILE A 206 4.31 -4.33 -23.15
CA ILE A 206 3.60 -4.44 -24.44
C ILE A 206 3.72 -3.11 -25.21
N ALA A 207 3.41 -1.98 -24.56
CA ALA A 207 3.53 -0.66 -25.17
C ALA A 207 4.97 -0.36 -25.62
N SER A 208 5.96 -0.66 -24.78
CA SER A 208 7.38 -0.48 -25.08
C SER A 208 7.83 -1.32 -26.27
N VAL A 209 7.34 -2.57 -26.40
CA VAL A 209 7.63 -3.45 -27.54
C VAL A 209 7.02 -2.91 -28.82
N LEU A 210 5.78 -2.40 -28.79
CA LEU A 210 5.12 -1.82 -29.96
C LEU A 210 5.86 -0.59 -30.46
N GLU A 211 6.21 0.34 -29.58
CA GLU A 211 6.95 1.55 -29.94
C GLU A 211 8.38 1.24 -30.40
N SER A 212 9.10 0.39 -29.67
CA SER A 212 10.46 -0.03 -30.04
C SER A 212 10.50 -0.70 -31.41
N ARG A 213 9.50 -1.52 -31.76
CA ARG A 213 9.35 -2.11 -33.10
C ARG A 213 9.06 -1.08 -34.18
N ARG A 214 8.19 -0.10 -33.91
CA ARG A 214 7.87 0.98 -34.86
C ARG A 214 9.11 1.83 -35.17
N MET A 215 9.84 2.24 -34.14
CA MET A 215 11.09 2.99 -34.28
C MET A 215 12.15 2.17 -35.01
N SER A 216 12.41 0.93 -34.57
CA SER A 216 13.43 0.08 -35.19
C SER A 216 13.17 -0.15 -36.68
N LYS A 217 11.90 -0.37 -37.08
CA LYS A 217 11.54 -0.51 -38.50
C LYS A 217 11.75 0.78 -39.29
N ALA A 218 11.45 1.94 -38.72
CA ALA A 218 11.67 3.22 -39.40
C ALA A 218 13.17 3.49 -39.61
N ILE A 219 13.98 3.26 -38.58
CA ILE A 219 15.45 3.38 -38.66
C ILE A 219 16.01 2.40 -39.69
N GLN A 220 15.54 1.15 -39.71
CA GLN A 220 15.98 0.16 -40.69
C GLN A 220 15.70 0.64 -42.13
N LYS A 221 14.51 1.16 -42.41
CA LYS A 221 14.18 1.71 -43.74
C LYS A 221 15.07 2.88 -44.15
N VAL A 222 15.41 3.78 -43.21
CA VAL A 222 16.35 4.87 -43.48
C VAL A 222 17.75 4.31 -43.75
N SER A 223 18.20 3.35 -42.96
CA SER A 223 19.50 2.68 -43.11
C SER A 223 19.60 1.96 -44.46
N ASP A 224 18.58 1.19 -44.84
CA ASP A 224 18.54 0.45 -46.10
C ASP A 224 18.61 1.42 -47.29
N TYR A 225 17.91 2.56 -47.21
CA TYR A 225 17.96 3.59 -48.25
C TYR A 225 19.33 4.25 -48.38
N ILE A 226 20.04 4.49 -47.26
CA ILE A 226 21.42 4.98 -47.31
C ILE A 226 22.34 3.96 -47.98
N VAL A 227 22.16 2.67 -47.71
CA VAL A 227 22.94 1.61 -48.37
C VAL A 227 22.72 1.63 -49.88
N VAL A 228 21.47 1.71 -50.33
CA VAL A 228 21.13 1.82 -51.76
C VAL A 228 21.76 3.09 -52.37
N LEU A 229 21.62 4.24 -51.71
CA LEU A 229 22.21 5.50 -52.16
C LEU A 229 23.73 5.42 -52.29
N SER A 230 24.40 4.77 -51.32
CA SER A 230 25.85 4.58 -51.31
C SER A 230 26.36 3.65 -52.41
N SER A 231 25.51 2.78 -52.94
CA SER A 231 25.83 1.93 -54.09
C SER A 231 25.77 2.64 -55.44
N GLY A 232 25.41 3.94 -55.45
CA GLY A 232 25.31 4.76 -56.66
C GLY A 232 23.90 4.80 -57.27
N ASP A 233 22.91 4.12 -56.68
CA ASP A 233 21.51 4.19 -57.14
C ASP A 233 20.83 5.47 -56.61
N LEU A 234 20.78 6.48 -57.47
CA LEU A 234 20.13 7.77 -57.20
C LEU A 234 18.66 7.84 -57.67
N ASP A 235 18.11 6.76 -58.20
CA ASP A 235 16.74 6.68 -58.71
C ASP A 235 15.76 6.06 -57.72
N SER A 236 16.27 5.24 -56.78
CA SER A 236 15.50 4.72 -55.65
C SER A 236 14.82 5.84 -54.84
N ARG A 237 13.63 5.56 -54.29
CA ARG A 237 12.83 6.53 -53.51
C ARG A 237 12.68 6.09 -52.05
N MET A 238 12.84 7.03 -51.12
CA MET A 238 12.59 6.82 -49.69
C MET A 238 11.12 6.47 -49.43
N ASP A 239 10.88 5.57 -48.49
CA ASP A 239 9.53 5.16 -48.08
C ASP A 239 8.71 6.35 -47.58
N ARG A 240 7.53 6.55 -48.19
CA ARG A 240 6.62 7.66 -47.89
C ARG A 240 6.19 7.71 -46.43
N LYS A 241 5.96 6.57 -45.78
CA LYS A 241 5.54 6.51 -44.38
C LYS A 241 6.64 6.98 -43.42
N VAL A 242 7.91 6.87 -43.82
CA VAL A 242 9.04 7.39 -43.04
C VAL A 242 9.16 8.90 -43.26
N MET A 243 8.95 9.37 -44.50
CA MET A 243 8.98 10.79 -44.87
C MET A 243 7.89 11.63 -44.22
N GLU A 244 6.71 11.04 -43.99
CA GLU A 244 5.55 11.68 -43.35
C GLU A 244 5.64 11.70 -41.82
N ARG A 245 6.67 11.09 -41.21
CA ARG A 245 6.87 11.19 -39.76
C ARG A 245 7.20 12.63 -39.36
N SER A 246 6.64 13.04 -38.23
CA SER A 246 6.88 14.35 -37.62
C SER A 246 7.97 14.34 -36.55
N ASP A 247 8.69 13.23 -36.39
CA ASP A 247 9.79 13.09 -35.44
C ASP A 247 11.16 13.21 -36.14
N GLU A 248 12.23 13.09 -35.36
CA GLU A 248 13.61 13.25 -35.81
C GLU A 248 13.98 12.23 -36.90
N ILE A 249 13.34 11.05 -36.92
CA ILE A 249 13.53 10.05 -37.98
C ILE A 249 12.95 10.56 -39.31
N GLY A 250 11.82 11.26 -39.26
CA GLY A 250 11.24 11.94 -40.44
C GLY A 250 12.13 13.05 -40.98
N ASP A 251 12.74 13.85 -40.09
CA ASP A 251 13.71 14.88 -40.48
C ASP A 251 14.93 14.28 -41.18
N MET A 252 15.50 13.20 -40.62
CA MET A 252 16.59 12.46 -41.26
C MET A 252 16.22 11.98 -42.66
N ALA A 253 15.04 11.39 -42.82
CA ALA A 253 14.58 10.90 -44.11
C ALA A 253 14.46 12.04 -45.15
N ARG A 254 13.96 13.21 -44.72
CA ARG A 254 13.86 14.41 -45.56
C ARG A 254 15.23 14.95 -45.98
N HIS A 255 16.18 15.05 -45.06
CA HIS A 255 17.54 15.51 -45.36
C HIS A 255 18.28 14.56 -46.30
N ILE A 256 18.16 13.24 -46.10
CA ILE A 256 18.79 12.24 -46.98
C ILE A 256 18.18 12.30 -48.39
N ARG A 257 16.87 12.54 -48.50
CA ARG A 257 16.23 12.76 -49.81
C ARG A 257 16.78 13.99 -50.52
N GLU A 258 16.97 15.10 -49.80
CA GLU A 258 17.55 16.32 -50.36
C GLU A 258 19.00 16.10 -50.82
N LEU A 259 19.81 15.40 -50.02
CA LEU A 259 21.17 15.01 -50.39
C LEU A 259 21.19 14.18 -51.69
N ARG A 260 20.33 13.17 -51.82
CA ARG A 260 20.20 12.41 -53.07
C ARG A 260 19.90 13.30 -54.27
N LEU A 261 18.96 14.27 -54.12
CA LEU A 261 18.61 15.17 -55.21
C LEU A 261 19.82 15.99 -55.67
N LYS A 262 20.60 16.55 -54.74
CA LYS A 262 21.83 17.30 -55.03
C LYS A 262 22.91 16.41 -55.68
N LEU A 263 23.11 15.19 -55.18
CA LEU A 263 24.05 14.23 -55.79
C LEU A 263 23.64 13.86 -57.22
N ARG A 264 22.35 13.67 -57.46
CA ARG A 264 21.84 13.33 -58.80
C ARG A 264 22.02 14.47 -59.79
N GLU A 265 21.87 15.69 -59.34
CA GLU A 265 22.15 16.89 -60.13
C GLU A 265 23.65 16.98 -60.46
N ALA A 266 24.51 16.81 -59.47
CA ALA A 266 25.97 16.87 -59.64
C ALA A 266 26.54 15.75 -60.54
N VAL A 267 25.89 14.59 -60.64
CA VAL A 267 26.30 13.50 -61.55
C VAL A 267 25.76 13.71 -62.98
N LYS A 268 24.71 14.52 -63.15
CA LYS A 268 24.08 14.79 -64.46
C LYS A 268 24.55 16.09 -65.12
N GLY A 269 25.04 17.05 -64.34
CA GLY A 269 25.69 18.28 -64.82
C GLY A 269 27.17 18.05 -65.05
#